data_AF-A0A1M6UM58-F1
#
_entry.id   AF-A0A1M6UM58-F1
#
_cell.length_a   1.000
_cell.length_b   1.000
_cell.length_c   1.000
_cell.angle_alpha   90.00
_cell.angle_beta   90.00
_cell.angle_gamma   90.00
#
_symmetry.space_group_name_H-M   'P 1'
#
loop_
_entity.id
_entity.type
_entity.pdbx_description
1 polymer ?
#
loop_
_entity_poly.entity_id
_entity_poly.type
_entity_poly.pdbx_seq_one_letter_code
_entity_poly.pdbx_strand_id
1 'polypeptide(L)'
;MSPAGSATAAAIGDERPFRPLQVDERAVRRPSEGAGNRGNEPTRTGGGGLARPGGPIPLDRLDNDLAGWLERTLVRPGLLAPEAFERVFVALVESAAADPDAAWEAFYRNTLDRLAAGGGVPGGTIAEFAPVHDTAAALVRGRRVVELGSCFGFLSLRLARARHEVIAVDLVPGTAALLRRIATRLGLAVTAVAGDAVHPPLAASSADTVLAVHLLEHLPPEAGDRVIAQMQRIARRRAVVAVPFEDEPNPAWGHVRTFDLAALQELGARTGWPFRVFEHHGGWLVLDKP
;
A
#
# COMPACT_ATOMS: atom_id res chain seq x y z
N MET A 1 23.81 -3.28 -14.42
CA MET A 1 23.89 -3.77 -13.03
C MET A 1 22.88 -2.96 -12.24
N SER A 2 21.72 -3.55 -11.96
CA SER A 2 20.55 -2.88 -11.38
C SER A 2 20.52 -3.06 -9.87
N PRO A 3 20.04 -2.05 -9.12
CA PRO A 3 19.31 -2.33 -7.89
C PRO A 3 17.99 -1.53 -7.78
N ALA A 4 17.17 -1.95 -6.82
CA ALA A 4 15.94 -1.32 -6.30
C ALA A 4 14.66 -1.52 -7.13
N GLY A 5 14.10 -2.74 -7.03
CA GLY A 5 12.66 -2.94 -7.10
C GLY A 5 11.98 -2.39 -5.85
N SER A 6 10.74 -1.92 -6.00
CA SER A 6 9.82 -1.42 -4.97
C SER A 6 10.06 -2.05 -3.58
N ALA A 7 10.21 -1.23 -2.55
CA ALA A 7 10.55 -1.66 -1.20
C ALA A 7 9.37 -2.24 -0.39
N THR A 8 8.34 -2.77 -1.06
CA THR A 8 7.23 -3.52 -0.43
C THR A 8 7.14 -4.96 -0.95
N ALA A 9 8.19 -5.41 -1.66
CA ALA A 9 8.08 -6.46 -2.65
C ALA A 9 9.12 -7.57 -2.63
N ALA A 10 10.09 -7.56 -1.74
CA ALA A 10 11.28 -8.41 -1.92
C ALA A 10 11.44 -9.57 -0.92
N ALA A 11 10.60 -9.72 0.11
CA ALA A 11 10.90 -10.69 1.18
C ALA A 11 9.79 -11.65 1.63
N ILE A 12 8.64 -11.73 0.96
CA ILE A 12 7.62 -12.76 1.27
C ILE A 12 7.90 -14.07 0.49
N GLY A 13 9.17 -14.47 0.41
CA GLY A 13 9.69 -15.38 -0.61
C GLY A 13 10.51 -16.57 -0.12
N ASP A 14 10.35 -17.07 1.12
CA ASP A 14 10.95 -18.36 1.49
C ASP A 14 9.93 -19.22 2.26
N GLU A 15 9.53 -20.36 1.68
CA GLU A 15 8.62 -21.37 2.27
C GLU A 15 9.31 -22.19 3.38
N ARG A 16 10.08 -21.54 4.26
CA ARG A 16 10.71 -22.22 5.41
C ARG A 16 10.06 -21.79 6.73
N PRO A 17 9.81 -22.72 7.66
CA PRO A 17 9.32 -22.37 8.99
C PRO A 17 10.35 -21.46 9.68
N PHE A 18 9.98 -20.20 9.90
CA PHE A 18 10.82 -19.19 10.52
C PHE A 18 11.08 -19.58 11.99
N ARG A 19 12.34 -19.72 12.36
CA ARG A 19 12.75 -19.88 13.78
C ARG A 19 12.95 -18.49 14.38
N PRO A 20 12.48 -18.23 15.62
CA PRO A 20 12.71 -16.95 16.28
C PRO A 20 14.23 -16.71 16.42
N LEU A 21 14.74 -15.63 15.83
CA LEU A 21 16.09 -15.15 16.11
C LEU A 21 16.05 -14.31 17.38
N GLN A 22 16.91 -14.67 18.34
CA GLN A 22 17.14 -13.86 19.54
C GLN A 22 17.70 -12.49 19.12
N VAL A 23 17.02 -11.42 19.54
CA VAL A 23 17.46 -10.05 19.30
C VAL A 23 18.71 -9.78 20.13
N ASP A 24 19.84 -9.47 19.48
CA ASP A 24 21.01 -8.92 20.16
C ASP A 24 20.76 -7.44 20.44
N GLU A 25 20.58 -7.11 21.72
CA GLU A 25 20.28 -5.76 22.23
C GLU A 25 21.36 -4.70 21.89
N ARG A 26 22.49 -5.11 21.28
CA ARG A 26 23.61 -4.25 20.92
C ARG A 26 23.41 -3.43 19.63
N ALA A 27 22.37 -3.70 18.83
CA ALA A 27 22.12 -2.99 17.57
C ALA A 27 21.34 -1.66 17.72
N VAL A 28 20.85 -1.33 18.92
CA VAL A 28 20.19 -0.05 19.20
C VAL A 28 21.23 0.94 19.73
N ARG A 29 21.62 1.92 18.91
CA ARG A 29 22.43 3.05 19.41
C ARG A 29 21.58 3.89 20.35
N ARG A 30 21.95 3.91 21.64
CA ARG A 30 21.36 4.82 22.63
C ARG A 30 21.87 6.25 22.40
N PRO A 31 21.03 7.29 22.57
CA PRO A 31 21.50 8.68 22.56
C PRO A 31 22.44 8.92 23.74
N SER A 32 23.48 9.74 23.53
CA SER A 32 24.43 10.15 24.56
C SER A 32 23.76 11.02 25.64
N GLU A 33 23.90 10.64 26.91
CA GLU A 33 23.47 11.42 28.07
C GLU A 33 24.30 12.71 28.18
N GLY A 34 23.63 13.85 27.97
CA GLY A 34 24.15 15.18 28.30
C GLY A 34 23.83 15.53 29.76
N ALA A 35 24.85 15.99 30.49
CA ALA A 35 24.82 16.24 31.92
C ALA A 35 23.88 17.41 32.34
N GLY A 36 23.06 17.13 33.35
CA GLY A 36 22.80 18.00 34.51
C GLY A 36 21.76 19.11 34.39
N ASN A 37 20.63 18.94 35.10
CA ASN A 37 20.30 19.84 36.22
C ASN A 37 19.31 19.17 37.19
N ARG A 38 19.58 19.31 38.50
CA ARG A 38 18.73 18.84 39.60
C ARG A 38 17.69 19.90 39.91
N GLY A 39 16.43 19.52 40.12
CA GLY A 39 15.45 20.37 40.79
C GLY A 39 14.00 19.96 40.56
N ASN A 40 13.32 19.69 41.68
CA ASN A 40 11.88 19.58 41.91
C ASN A 40 11.12 18.31 41.49
N GLU A 41 10.87 17.46 42.49
CA GLU A 41 9.63 16.68 42.60
C GLU A 41 8.41 17.62 42.64
N PRO A 42 7.28 17.17 42.06
CA PRO A 42 6.05 17.18 42.85
C PRO A 42 5.23 15.89 42.71
N THR A 43 4.88 15.35 43.88
CA THR A 43 3.59 14.75 44.28
C THR A 43 2.87 13.78 43.35
N ARG A 44 2.81 12.52 43.83
CA ARG A 44 1.83 11.49 43.46
C ARG A 44 0.38 11.99 43.59
N THR A 45 -0.37 11.94 42.50
CA THR A 45 -1.84 11.81 42.51
C THR A 45 -2.31 10.95 41.33
N GLY A 46 -3.27 10.05 41.60
CA GLY A 46 -4.22 9.52 40.61
C GLY A 46 -3.74 8.37 39.72
N GLY A 47 -4.05 7.13 40.12
CA GLY A 47 -3.86 5.93 39.31
C GLY A 47 -4.77 5.91 38.08
N GLY A 48 -4.21 6.20 36.92
CA GLY A 48 -4.63 5.69 35.62
C GLY A 48 -3.46 4.88 35.07
N GLY A 49 -3.63 3.57 34.90
CA GLY A 49 -2.57 2.67 34.47
C GLY A 49 -2.04 3.06 33.09
N LEU A 50 -0.92 3.79 33.07
CA LEU A 50 -0.11 3.99 31.87
C LEU A 50 0.48 2.63 31.49
N ALA A 51 0.00 2.08 30.38
CA ALA A 51 0.57 0.89 29.76
C ALA A 51 2.08 1.09 29.57
N ARG A 52 2.86 0.06 29.91
CA ARG A 52 4.32 0.08 29.75
C ARG A 52 4.68 0.40 28.29
N PRO A 53 5.62 1.33 28.03
CA PRO A 53 6.18 1.50 26.69
C PRO A 53 7.05 0.27 26.39
N GLY A 54 6.65 -0.54 25.40
CA GLY A 54 7.43 -1.70 24.93
C GLY A 54 6.67 -3.03 24.78
N GLY A 55 5.34 -3.06 24.92
CA GLY A 55 4.53 -4.22 24.55
C GLY A 55 4.21 -4.29 23.05
N PRO A 56 3.83 -5.47 22.52
CA PRO A 56 3.34 -5.60 21.14
C PRO A 56 2.13 -4.69 20.90
N ILE A 57 1.96 -4.24 19.64
CA ILE A 57 0.83 -3.37 19.25
C ILE A 57 -0.48 -4.14 19.50
N PRO A 58 -1.43 -3.58 20.29
CA PRO A 58 -2.73 -4.20 20.49
C PRO A 58 -3.47 -4.41 19.15
N LEU A 59 -4.14 -5.54 18.99
CA LEU A 59 -4.81 -5.90 17.73
C LEU A 59 -5.90 -4.91 17.30
N ASP A 60 -6.55 -4.21 18.22
CA ASP A 60 -7.56 -3.17 17.94
C ASP A 60 -6.95 -1.85 17.42
N ARG A 61 -5.63 -1.70 17.54
CA ARG A 61 -4.86 -0.54 17.07
C ARG A 61 -3.94 -0.85 15.90
N LEU A 62 -3.94 -2.11 15.45
CA LEU A 62 -3.11 -2.54 14.33
C LEU A 62 -3.83 -2.23 13.02
N ASP A 63 -3.32 -1.29 12.24
CA ASP A 63 -3.86 -0.89 10.93
C ASP A 63 -2.78 -0.20 10.09
N ASN A 64 -3.12 0.19 8.87
CA ASN A 64 -2.17 0.72 7.89
C ASN A 64 -1.64 2.14 8.22
N ASP A 65 -2.15 2.85 9.24
CA ASP A 65 -1.47 4.06 9.71
C ASP A 65 -0.09 3.73 10.31
N LEU A 66 0.18 2.46 10.64
CA LEU A 66 1.51 1.94 10.97
C LEU A 66 2.57 2.26 9.90
N ALA A 67 2.20 2.17 8.61
CA ALA A 67 3.14 2.43 7.51
C ALA A 67 3.62 3.88 7.53
N GLY A 68 2.70 4.84 7.60
CA GLY A 68 3.02 6.27 7.69
C GLY A 68 3.72 6.63 9.00
N TRP A 69 3.38 5.97 10.10
CA TRP A 69 4.10 6.17 11.36
C TRP A 69 5.58 5.73 11.25
N LEU A 70 5.86 4.56 10.66
CA LEU A 70 7.22 4.06 10.44
C LEU A 70 8.01 4.97 9.50
N GLU A 71 7.40 5.41 8.39
CA GLU A 71 8.05 6.33 7.46
C GLU A 71 8.44 7.64 8.16
N ARG A 72 7.48 8.32 8.80
CA ARG A 72 7.72 9.63 9.42
C ARG A 72 8.64 9.58 10.63
N THR A 73 8.57 8.50 11.41
CA THR A 73 9.25 8.41 12.71
C THR A 73 10.62 7.77 12.61
N LEU A 74 10.80 6.80 11.69
CA LEU A 74 12.04 6.02 11.61
C LEU A 74 12.79 6.24 10.30
N VAL A 75 12.11 6.19 9.15
CA VAL A 75 12.79 6.29 7.85
C VAL A 75 13.23 7.72 7.55
N ARG A 76 12.30 8.68 7.58
CA ARG A 76 12.56 10.09 7.27
C ARG A 76 13.65 10.71 8.15
N PRO A 77 13.72 10.44 9.47
CA PRO A 77 14.80 10.95 10.32
C PRO A 77 16.14 10.19 10.15
N GLY A 78 16.20 9.16 9.29
CA GLY A 78 17.41 8.36 9.04
C GLY A 78 17.70 7.31 10.11
N LEU A 79 16.74 6.97 10.98
CA LEU A 79 16.89 5.96 12.03
C LEU A 79 16.68 4.53 11.51
N LEU A 80 15.96 4.38 10.40
CA LEU A 80 15.75 3.14 9.69
C LEU A 80 16.06 3.35 8.20
N ALA A 81 16.91 2.50 7.64
CA ALA A 81 17.17 2.53 6.20
C ALA A 81 15.88 2.19 5.41
N PRO A 82 15.57 2.86 4.29
CA PRO A 82 14.39 2.56 3.48
C PRO A 82 14.27 1.08 3.09
N GLU A 83 15.39 0.42 2.81
CA GLU A 83 15.45 -1.00 2.42
C GLU A 83 15.13 -1.96 3.58
N ALA A 84 15.04 -1.46 4.82
CA ALA A 84 14.65 -2.21 6.00
C ALA A 84 13.18 -1.99 6.38
N PHE A 85 12.49 -1.04 5.75
CA PHE A 85 11.10 -0.68 6.06
C PHE A 85 10.17 -1.90 6.03
N GLU A 86 10.14 -2.64 4.91
CA GLU A 86 9.27 -3.81 4.73
C GLU A 86 9.46 -4.85 5.83
N ARG A 87 10.72 -5.22 6.10
CA ARG A 87 11.03 -6.25 7.10
C ARG A 87 10.59 -5.82 8.49
N VAL A 88 10.77 -4.55 8.85
CA VAL A 88 10.34 -4.02 10.15
C VAL A 88 8.82 -3.94 10.23
N PHE A 89 8.16 -3.48 9.16
CA PHE A 89 6.70 -3.43 9.07
C PHE A 89 6.08 -4.81 9.29
N VAL A 90 6.53 -5.81 8.54
CA VAL A 90 6.05 -7.20 8.66
C VAL A 90 6.31 -7.73 10.07
N ALA A 91 7.52 -7.56 10.60
CA ALA A 91 7.84 -8.03 11.95
C ALA A 91 6.95 -7.39 13.03
N LEU A 92 6.61 -6.10 12.90
CA LEU A 92 5.73 -5.41 13.83
C LEU A 92 4.30 -5.96 13.76
N VAL A 93 3.77 -6.16 12.56
CA VAL A 93 2.45 -6.78 12.37
C VAL A 93 2.43 -8.18 12.97
N GLU A 94 3.38 -9.04 12.61
CA GLU A 94 3.41 -10.44 13.06
C GLU A 94 3.68 -10.57 14.56
N SER A 95 4.35 -9.59 15.18
CA SER A 95 4.57 -9.58 16.64
C SER A 95 3.32 -9.29 17.47
N ALA A 96 2.25 -8.79 16.84
CA ALA A 96 1.04 -8.35 17.54
C ALA A 96 0.18 -9.51 18.10
N ALA A 97 0.38 -10.74 17.61
CA ALA A 97 -0.29 -11.93 18.11
C ALA A 97 0.62 -13.17 18.01
N ALA A 98 0.30 -14.21 18.78
CA ALA A 98 0.99 -15.50 18.66
C ALA A 98 0.71 -16.21 17.33
N ASP A 99 -0.46 -15.97 16.74
CA ASP A 99 -0.83 -16.39 15.38
C ASP A 99 -0.65 -15.21 14.42
N PRO A 100 0.34 -15.24 13.50
CA PRO A 100 0.56 -14.18 12.52
C PRO A 100 -0.66 -13.90 11.66
N ASP A 101 -1.46 -14.91 11.32
CA ASP A 101 -2.66 -14.70 10.50
C ASP A 101 -3.76 -13.96 11.25
N ALA A 102 -3.87 -14.14 12.56
CA ALA A 102 -4.77 -13.34 13.39
C ALA A 102 -4.33 -11.87 13.45
N ALA A 103 -3.01 -11.60 13.51
CA ALA A 103 -2.49 -10.25 13.45
C ALA A 103 -2.75 -9.58 12.09
N TRP A 104 -2.45 -10.27 10.99
CA TRP A 104 -2.75 -9.78 9.65
C TRP A 104 -4.26 -9.57 9.45
N GLU A 105 -5.11 -10.50 9.90
CA GLU A 105 -6.56 -10.31 9.77
C GLU A 105 -7.04 -9.06 10.52
N ALA A 106 -6.54 -8.82 11.74
CA ALA A 106 -6.84 -7.61 12.51
C ALA A 106 -6.36 -6.35 11.78
N PHE A 107 -5.10 -6.34 11.30
CA PHE A 107 -4.51 -5.27 10.50
C PHE A 107 -5.41 -4.89 9.30
N TYR A 108 -5.83 -5.89 8.53
CA TYR A 108 -6.67 -5.70 7.36
C TYR A 108 -8.08 -5.24 7.71
N ARG A 109 -8.71 -5.88 8.71
CA ARG A 109 -10.08 -5.55 9.14
C ARG A 109 -10.15 -4.11 9.63
N ASN A 110 -9.26 -3.71 10.53
CA ASN A 110 -9.21 -2.35 11.06
C ASN A 110 -8.95 -1.33 9.95
N THR A 111 -8.01 -1.61 9.04
CA THR A 111 -7.73 -0.71 7.90
C THR A 111 -8.97 -0.52 7.02
N LEU A 112 -9.64 -1.60 6.65
CA LEU A 112 -10.85 -1.55 5.82
C LEU A 112 -12.01 -0.83 6.51
N ASP A 113 -12.18 -1.04 7.82
CA ASP A 113 -13.26 -0.44 8.59
C ASP A 113 -13.02 1.07 8.77
N ARG A 114 -11.77 1.51 8.96
CA ARG A 114 -11.40 2.95 8.94
C ARG A 114 -11.58 3.59 7.57
N LEU A 115 -11.16 2.90 6.50
CA LEU A 115 -11.42 3.37 5.12
C LEU A 115 -12.92 3.55 4.88
N ALA A 116 -13.77 2.64 5.38
CA ALA A 116 -15.22 2.74 5.27
C ALA A 116 -15.82 3.86 6.14
N ALA A 117 -15.19 4.20 7.27
CA ALA A 117 -15.60 5.26 8.18
C ALA A 117 -15.15 6.67 7.74
N GLY A 118 -14.50 6.81 6.58
CA GLY A 118 -14.06 8.09 6.02
C GLY A 118 -12.61 8.47 6.33
N GLY A 119 -11.78 7.53 6.80
CA GLY A 119 -10.34 7.71 6.95
C GLY A 119 -9.76 7.24 8.29
N GLY A 120 -8.45 7.37 8.41
CA GLY A 120 -7.69 7.08 9.64
C GLY A 120 -7.42 8.33 10.47
N VAL A 121 -6.33 8.29 11.23
CA VAL A 121 -5.85 9.47 11.98
C VAL A 121 -5.50 10.58 10.97
N PRO A 122 -5.80 11.87 11.25
CA PRO A 122 -5.38 12.96 10.37
C PRO A 122 -3.87 12.94 10.08
N GLY A 123 -3.49 13.01 8.80
CA GLY A 123 -2.11 12.85 8.35
C GLY A 123 -1.59 11.40 8.39
N GLY A 124 -2.45 10.43 8.70
CA GLY A 124 -2.19 9.00 8.58
C GLY A 124 -2.38 8.50 7.16
N THR A 125 -1.70 7.41 6.83
CA THR A 125 -1.75 6.77 5.52
C THR A 125 -3.16 6.39 5.10
N ILE A 126 -4.02 5.98 6.04
CA ILE A 126 -5.41 5.64 5.74
C ILE A 126 -6.21 6.89 5.36
N ALA A 127 -5.98 8.01 6.03
CA ALA A 127 -6.64 9.28 5.71
C ALA A 127 -6.20 9.82 4.34
N GLU A 128 -4.95 9.58 3.95
CA GLU A 128 -4.41 9.95 2.63
C GLU A 128 -5.00 9.10 1.49
N PHE A 129 -5.12 7.77 1.69
CA PHE A 129 -5.64 6.87 0.65
C PHE A 129 -7.17 6.79 0.56
N ALA A 130 -7.91 7.12 1.62
CA ALA A 130 -9.37 7.08 1.62
C ALA A 130 -10.01 7.81 0.41
N PRO A 131 -9.72 9.10 0.16
CA PRO A 131 -10.32 9.82 -0.98
C PRO A 131 -9.87 9.29 -2.35
N VAL A 132 -8.65 8.76 -2.43
CA VAL A 132 -8.13 8.10 -3.65
C VAL A 132 -8.94 6.84 -3.94
N HIS A 133 -9.12 5.97 -2.93
CA HIS A 133 -9.92 4.76 -3.07
C HIS A 133 -11.40 5.06 -3.37
N ASP A 134 -11.98 6.10 -2.77
CA ASP A 134 -13.35 6.52 -3.04
C ASP A 134 -13.53 6.96 -4.49
N THR A 135 -12.57 7.74 -5.00
CA THR A 135 -12.55 8.15 -6.40
C THR A 135 -12.37 6.95 -7.33
N ALA A 136 -11.42 6.06 -7.05
CA ALA A 136 -11.22 4.84 -7.84
C ALA A 136 -12.51 4.01 -7.92
N ALA A 137 -13.19 3.79 -6.78
CA ALA A 137 -14.44 3.06 -6.71
C ALA A 137 -15.56 3.75 -7.51
N ALA A 138 -15.70 5.07 -7.42
CA ALA A 138 -16.68 5.83 -8.18
C ALA A 138 -16.44 5.79 -9.71
N LEU A 139 -15.20 5.51 -10.13
CA LEU A 139 -14.82 5.41 -11.53
C LEU A 139 -15.05 4.03 -12.14
N VAL A 140 -15.26 3.00 -11.32
CA VAL A 140 -15.50 1.63 -11.78
C VAL A 140 -16.76 1.55 -12.64
N ARG A 141 -16.63 0.88 -13.79
CA ARG A 141 -17.73 0.50 -14.67
C ARG A 141 -17.81 -1.03 -14.76
N GLY A 142 -19.01 -1.58 -14.59
CA GLY A 142 -19.26 -3.02 -14.67
C GLY A 142 -18.94 -3.77 -13.39
N ARG A 143 -18.94 -5.11 -13.46
CA ARG A 143 -18.78 -5.98 -12.29
C ARG A 143 -17.36 -6.52 -12.16
N ARG A 144 -16.67 -6.75 -13.27
CA ARG A 144 -15.33 -7.35 -13.28
C ARG A 144 -14.26 -6.28 -13.27
N VAL A 145 -13.45 -6.26 -12.23
CA VAL A 145 -12.39 -5.26 -12.04
C VAL A 145 -11.05 -5.97 -11.95
N VAL A 146 -10.05 -5.42 -12.63
CA VAL A 146 -8.64 -5.78 -12.44
C VAL A 146 -7.94 -4.60 -11.79
N GLU A 147 -7.17 -4.85 -10.74
CA GLU A 147 -6.22 -3.90 -10.16
C GLU A 147 -4.80 -4.39 -10.47
N LEU A 148 -4.01 -3.58 -11.18
CA LEU A 148 -2.60 -3.83 -11.41
C LEU A 148 -1.78 -3.07 -10.36
N GLY A 149 -0.84 -3.74 -9.70
CA GLY A 149 -0.06 -3.17 -8.61
C GLY A 149 -0.83 -3.07 -7.31
N SER A 150 -1.53 -4.15 -6.90
CA SER A 150 -2.48 -4.08 -5.79
C SER A 150 -1.86 -3.87 -4.40
N CYS A 151 -0.57 -4.15 -4.21
CA CYS A 151 0.11 -4.11 -2.91
C CYS A 151 -0.71 -4.92 -1.88
N PHE A 152 -1.01 -4.36 -0.69
CA PHE A 152 -1.85 -5.00 0.31
C PHE A 152 -3.29 -5.25 -0.16
N GLY A 153 -3.75 -4.64 -1.25
CA GLY A 153 -5.04 -4.94 -1.87
C GLY A 153 -6.25 -4.32 -1.16
N PHE A 154 -6.06 -3.22 -0.42
CA PHE A 154 -7.17 -2.55 0.27
C PHE A 154 -8.25 -2.06 -0.69
N LEU A 155 -7.87 -1.47 -1.84
CA LEU A 155 -8.81 -1.08 -2.88
C LEU A 155 -9.55 -2.30 -3.44
N SER A 156 -8.82 -3.36 -3.81
CA SER A 156 -9.42 -4.64 -4.22
C SER A 156 -10.44 -5.20 -3.22
N LEU A 157 -10.10 -5.24 -1.93
CA LEU A 157 -10.98 -5.74 -0.87
C LEU A 157 -12.21 -4.84 -0.67
N ARG A 158 -12.05 -3.51 -0.77
CA ARG A 158 -13.17 -2.56 -0.76
C ARG A 158 -14.12 -2.79 -1.93
N LEU A 159 -13.60 -2.97 -3.13
CA LEU A 159 -14.40 -3.25 -4.33
C LEU A 159 -15.12 -4.60 -4.21
N ALA A 160 -14.48 -5.62 -3.64
CA ALA A 160 -15.13 -6.91 -3.36
C ALA A 160 -16.25 -6.78 -2.31
N ARG A 161 -16.07 -5.98 -1.25
CA ARG A 161 -17.16 -5.64 -0.29
C ARG A 161 -18.34 -4.96 -1.00
N ALA A 162 -18.05 -4.13 -2.01
CA ALA A 162 -19.04 -3.51 -2.89
C ALA A 162 -19.58 -4.44 -4.00
N ARG A 163 -19.34 -5.76 -3.90
CA ARG A 163 -19.86 -6.81 -4.80
C ARG A 163 -19.29 -6.80 -6.22
N HIS A 164 -18.09 -6.25 -6.42
CA HIS A 164 -17.32 -6.46 -7.65
C HIS A 164 -16.60 -7.82 -7.62
N GLU A 165 -16.41 -8.41 -8.80
CA GLU A 165 -15.51 -9.55 -9.03
C GLU A 165 -14.11 -8.99 -9.30
N VAL A 166 -13.20 -9.13 -8.33
CA VAL A 166 -11.90 -8.45 -8.41
C VAL A 166 -10.76 -9.43 -8.66
N ILE A 167 -9.91 -9.11 -9.62
CA ILE A 167 -8.59 -9.73 -9.80
C ILE A 167 -7.53 -8.69 -9.40
N ALA A 168 -6.76 -9.00 -8.38
CA ALA A 168 -5.68 -8.17 -7.87
C ALA A 168 -4.34 -8.75 -8.36
N VAL A 169 -3.56 -7.97 -9.10
CA VAL A 169 -2.26 -8.38 -9.64
C VAL A 169 -1.16 -7.62 -8.91
N ASP A 170 -0.20 -8.35 -8.37
CA ASP A 170 0.99 -7.75 -7.75
C ASP A 170 2.25 -8.48 -8.21
N LEU A 171 3.36 -7.74 -8.38
CA LEU A 171 4.63 -8.32 -8.82
C LEU A 171 5.16 -9.38 -7.83
N VAL A 172 4.74 -9.28 -6.57
CA VAL A 172 5.33 -9.98 -5.44
C VAL A 172 4.52 -11.22 -5.11
N PRO A 173 5.11 -12.42 -5.26
CA PRO A 173 4.37 -13.65 -5.02
C PRO A 173 3.75 -13.75 -3.63
N GLY A 174 4.50 -13.36 -2.60
CA GLY A 174 4.01 -13.48 -1.25
C GLY A 174 3.04 -12.36 -0.82
N THR A 175 3.08 -11.17 -1.42
CA THR A 175 2.05 -10.13 -1.21
C THR A 175 0.72 -10.61 -1.78
N ALA A 176 0.75 -11.15 -3.01
CA ALA A 176 -0.43 -11.77 -3.62
C ALA A 176 -0.93 -12.97 -2.80
N ALA A 177 -0.03 -13.79 -2.24
CA ALA A 177 -0.40 -14.91 -1.37
C ALA A 177 -1.03 -14.46 -0.04
N LEU A 178 -0.50 -13.42 0.59
CA LEU A 178 -1.06 -12.81 1.79
C LEU A 178 -2.46 -12.26 1.51
N LEU A 179 -2.62 -11.47 0.45
CA LEU A 179 -3.92 -10.94 0.04
C LEU A 179 -4.94 -12.07 -0.21
N ARG A 180 -4.55 -13.13 -0.92
CA ARG A 180 -5.42 -14.30 -1.14
C ARG A 180 -5.87 -14.94 0.17
N ARG A 181 -4.94 -15.13 1.10
CA ARG A 181 -5.22 -15.74 2.40
C ARG A 181 -6.17 -14.88 3.23
N ILE A 182 -5.90 -13.57 3.31
CA ILE A 182 -6.73 -12.65 4.07
C ILE A 182 -8.10 -12.43 3.42
N ALA A 183 -8.19 -12.31 2.09
CA ALA A 183 -9.47 -12.25 1.39
C ALA A 183 -10.35 -13.47 1.72
N THR A 184 -9.75 -14.67 1.77
CA THR A 184 -10.45 -15.90 2.15
C THR A 184 -10.98 -15.82 3.59
N ARG A 185 -10.14 -15.39 4.55
CA ARG A 185 -10.53 -15.24 5.96
C ARG A 185 -11.62 -14.20 6.17
N LEU A 186 -11.62 -13.13 5.36
CA LEU A 186 -12.65 -12.09 5.37
C LEU A 186 -13.90 -12.47 4.57
N GLY A 187 -13.92 -13.63 3.90
CA GLY A 187 -15.05 -14.07 3.06
C GLY A 187 -15.29 -13.19 1.84
N LEU A 188 -14.24 -12.59 1.27
CA LEU A 188 -14.30 -11.66 0.15
C LEU A 188 -13.85 -12.29 -1.17
N ALA A 189 -14.55 -11.97 -2.25
CA ALA A 189 -14.31 -12.49 -3.59
C ALA A 189 -13.18 -11.72 -4.32
N VAL A 190 -11.94 -11.92 -3.87
CA VAL A 190 -10.73 -11.37 -4.53
C VAL A 190 -9.87 -12.52 -5.03
N THR A 191 -9.57 -12.52 -6.33
CA THR A 191 -8.55 -13.40 -6.91
C THR A 191 -7.22 -12.65 -6.93
N ALA A 192 -6.30 -12.98 -6.02
CA ALA A 192 -4.97 -12.38 -6.02
C ALA A 192 -3.97 -13.24 -6.82
N VAL A 193 -3.23 -12.58 -7.72
CA VAL A 193 -2.33 -13.19 -8.70
C VAL A 193 -0.96 -12.52 -8.62
N ALA A 194 0.09 -13.32 -8.55
CA ALA A 194 1.46 -12.85 -8.74
C ALA A 194 1.72 -12.62 -10.23
N GLY A 195 2.11 -11.42 -10.63
CA GLY A 195 2.36 -11.09 -12.03
C GLY A 195 2.89 -9.68 -12.24
N ASP A 196 3.67 -9.50 -13.31
CA ASP A 196 4.18 -8.20 -13.73
C ASP A 196 3.09 -7.40 -14.46
N ALA A 197 2.82 -6.17 -14.04
CA ALA A 197 1.85 -5.29 -14.69
C ALA A 197 2.22 -4.93 -16.14
N VAL A 198 3.49 -5.06 -16.52
CA VAL A 198 3.98 -4.88 -17.90
C VAL A 198 3.59 -6.07 -18.79
N HIS A 199 3.46 -7.27 -18.22
CA HIS A 199 3.03 -8.51 -18.89
C HIS A 199 2.07 -9.33 -18.02
N PRO A 200 0.89 -8.80 -17.69
CA PRO A 200 -0.01 -9.42 -16.73
C PRO A 200 -0.58 -10.71 -17.33
N PRO A 201 -0.73 -11.79 -16.53
CA PRO A 201 -1.20 -13.09 -16.98
C PRO A 201 -2.74 -13.12 -17.18
N LEU A 202 -3.27 -12.13 -17.91
CA LEU A 202 -4.69 -11.90 -18.11
C LEU A 202 -5.05 -11.84 -19.60
N ALA A 203 -6.19 -12.42 -19.96
CA ALA A 203 -6.71 -12.39 -21.32
C ALA A 203 -7.16 -10.99 -21.74
N ALA A 204 -7.15 -10.72 -23.05
CA ALA A 204 -7.70 -9.48 -23.59
C ALA A 204 -9.22 -9.39 -23.33
N SER A 205 -9.73 -8.18 -23.12
CA SER A 205 -11.16 -7.91 -22.87
C SER A 205 -11.76 -8.84 -21.79
N SER A 206 -11.03 -9.07 -20.70
CA SER A 206 -11.43 -9.97 -19.60
C SER A 206 -12.07 -9.25 -18.42
N ALA A 207 -11.85 -7.94 -18.27
CA ALA A 207 -12.40 -7.11 -17.20
C ALA A 207 -13.19 -5.92 -17.76
N ASP A 208 -14.20 -5.47 -17.03
CA ASP A 208 -14.97 -4.27 -17.41
C ASP A 208 -14.15 -2.99 -17.16
N THR A 209 -13.49 -2.92 -16.00
CA THR A 209 -12.57 -1.84 -15.62
C THR A 209 -11.21 -2.39 -15.22
N VAL A 210 -10.14 -1.71 -15.63
CA VAL A 210 -8.76 -1.97 -15.19
C VAL A 210 -8.24 -0.73 -14.45
N LEU A 211 -7.70 -0.94 -13.25
CA LEU A 211 -7.17 0.10 -12.38
C LEU A 211 -5.65 -0.05 -12.28
N ALA A 212 -4.94 1.06 -12.30
CA ALA A 212 -3.54 1.19 -11.90
C ALA A 212 -3.44 2.43 -11.00
N VAL A 213 -3.73 2.24 -9.72
CA VAL A 213 -3.78 3.30 -8.71
C VAL A 213 -2.49 3.24 -7.92
N HIS A 214 -1.72 4.32 -7.98
CA HIS A 214 -0.40 4.43 -7.38
C HIS A 214 0.56 3.30 -7.81
N LEU A 215 0.78 3.23 -9.13
CA LEU A 215 1.63 2.22 -9.78
C LEU A 215 2.68 2.84 -10.70
N LEU A 216 2.29 3.80 -11.56
CA LEU A 216 3.16 4.28 -12.63
C LEU A 216 4.37 5.08 -12.13
N GLU A 217 4.31 5.63 -10.92
CA GLU A 217 5.39 6.34 -10.23
C GLU A 217 6.54 5.42 -9.82
N HIS A 218 6.30 4.12 -9.74
CA HIS A 218 7.32 3.10 -9.48
C HIS A 218 7.98 2.60 -10.77
N LEU A 219 7.56 3.10 -11.93
CA LEU A 219 7.98 2.57 -13.23
C LEU A 219 8.72 3.63 -14.06
N PRO A 220 9.79 3.24 -14.77
CA PRO A 220 10.35 4.11 -15.79
C PRO A 220 9.30 4.37 -16.90
N PRO A 221 9.38 5.50 -17.64
CA PRO A 221 8.37 5.89 -18.62
C PRO A 221 7.95 4.80 -19.61
N GLU A 222 8.91 4.08 -20.19
CA GLU A 222 8.62 3.02 -21.15
C GLU A 222 7.87 1.82 -20.55
N ALA A 223 8.08 1.53 -19.25
CA ALA A 223 7.34 0.49 -18.56
C ALA A 223 5.91 0.98 -18.26
N GLY A 224 5.74 2.25 -17.89
CA GLY A 224 4.43 2.86 -17.70
C GLY A 224 3.57 2.86 -18.98
N ASP A 225 4.17 3.20 -20.13
CA ASP A 225 3.47 3.13 -21.43
C ASP A 225 3.03 1.69 -21.75
N ARG A 226 3.88 0.69 -21.44
CA ARG A 226 3.53 -0.73 -21.60
C ARG A 226 2.39 -1.15 -20.67
N VAL A 227 2.38 -0.72 -19.41
CA VAL A 227 1.26 -0.97 -18.48
C VAL A 227 -0.04 -0.41 -19.06
N ILE A 228 -0.07 0.83 -19.54
CA ILE A 228 -1.27 1.44 -20.12
C ILE A 228 -1.76 0.63 -21.33
N ALA A 229 -0.86 0.18 -22.21
CA ALA A 229 -1.22 -0.69 -23.33
C ALA A 229 -1.84 -2.02 -22.87
N GLN A 230 -1.32 -2.63 -21.78
CA GLN A 230 -1.93 -3.82 -21.18
C GLN A 230 -3.30 -3.52 -20.58
N MET A 231 -3.48 -2.38 -19.92
CA MET A 231 -4.79 -1.95 -19.40
C MET A 231 -5.82 -1.83 -20.53
N GLN A 232 -5.46 -1.18 -21.66
CA GLN A 232 -6.34 -1.09 -22.83
C GLN A 232 -6.66 -2.47 -23.44
N ARG A 233 -5.68 -3.38 -23.48
CA ARG A 233 -5.87 -4.76 -23.95
C ARG A 233 -6.87 -5.53 -23.08
N ILE A 234 -6.76 -5.40 -21.76
CA ILE A 234 -7.57 -6.15 -20.78
C ILE A 234 -8.97 -5.55 -20.63
N ALA A 235 -9.10 -4.23 -20.71
CA ALA A 235 -10.35 -3.53 -20.47
C ALA A 235 -11.38 -3.73 -21.60
N ARG A 236 -12.62 -4.04 -21.19
CA ARG A 236 -13.81 -4.00 -22.05
C ARG A 236 -14.41 -2.62 -22.15
N ARG A 237 -14.29 -1.79 -21.11
CA ARG A 237 -14.97 -0.49 -21.03
C ARG A 237 -14.05 0.64 -20.60
N ARG A 238 -13.22 0.43 -19.58
CA ARG A 238 -12.46 1.52 -18.96
C ARG A 238 -11.10 1.10 -18.41
N ALA A 239 -10.13 1.97 -18.56
CA ALA A 239 -8.87 1.95 -17.82
C ALA A 239 -8.75 3.22 -16.97
N VAL A 240 -8.31 3.10 -15.72
CA VAL A 240 -8.14 4.22 -14.79
C VAL A 240 -6.75 4.17 -14.20
N VAL A 241 -6.02 5.27 -14.35
CA VAL A 241 -4.71 5.50 -13.73
C VAL A 241 -4.87 6.60 -12.69
N ALA A 242 -4.26 6.41 -11.53
CA ALA A 242 -4.07 7.46 -10.52
C ALA A 242 -2.61 7.47 -10.08
N VAL A 243 -2.03 8.66 -9.95
CA VAL A 243 -0.63 8.87 -9.53
C VAL A 243 -0.55 10.01 -8.52
N PRO A 244 0.38 9.98 -7.56
CA PRO A 244 0.60 11.09 -6.64
C PRO A 244 1.19 12.29 -7.40
N PHE A 245 0.90 13.49 -6.90
CA PHE A 245 1.62 14.70 -7.27
C PHE A 245 2.59 15.05 -6.15
N GLU A 246 3.86 15.13 -6.50
CA GLU A 246 4.97 15.35 -5.59
C GLU A 246 6.00 16.22 -6.31
N ASP A 247 6.72 17.07 -5.56
CA ASP A 247 7.78 17.92 -6.12
C ASP A 247 9.00 17.09 -6.55
N GLU A 248 9.31 16.05 -5.78
CA GLU A 248 10.41 15.13 -6.03
C GLU A 248 9.95 13.68 -5.80
N PRO A 249 10.52 12.69 -6.51
CA PRO A 249 10.18 11.29 -6.27
C PRO A 249 10.51 10.90 -4.82
N ASN A 250 9.55 10.32 -4.11
CA ASN A 250 9.76 9.86 -2.75
C ASN A 250 10.44 8.47 -2.67
N PRO A 251 11.73 8.38 -2.26
CA PRO A 251 12.43 7.11 -2.21
C PRO A 251 11.93 6.18 -1.10
N ALA A 252 11.28 6.69 -0.06
CA ALA A 252 10.73 5.86 1.02
C ALA A 252 9.59 4.96 0.51
N TRP A 253 8.88 5.40 -0.52
CA TRP A 253 7.84 4.63 -1.20
C TRP A 253 8.35 3.98 -2.50
N GLY A 254 9.61 4.20 -2.87
CA GLY A 254 10.20 3.67 -4.11
C GLY A 254 9.67 4.36 -5.37
N HIS A 255 9.30 5.63 -5.29
CA HIS A 255 8.94 6.42 -6.48
C HIS A 255 10.22 6.77 -7.23
N VAL A 256 10.20 6.60 -8.54
CA VAL A 256 11.36 6.86 -9.43
C VAL A 256 11.14 8.03 -10.38
N ARG A 257 9.93 8.58 -10.37
CA ARG A 257 9.51 9.73 -11.19
C ARG A 257 8.32 10.43 -10.56
N THR A 258 8.08 11.67 -10.94
CA THR A 258 6.90 12.45 -10.59
C THR A 258 5.95 12.56 -11.79
N PHE A 259 4.74 13.05 -11.53
CA PHE A 259 3.73 13.36 -12.53
C PHE A 259 3.12 14.72 -12.24
N ASP A 260 2.63 15.36 -13.31
CA ASP A 260 1.73 16.50 -13.27
C ASP A 260 0.56 16.26 -14.24
N LEU A 261 -0.35 17.23 -14.34
CA LEU A 261 -1.49 17.14 -15.26
C LEU A 261 -1.06 17.10 -16.73
N ALA A 262 0.02 17.80 -17.11
CA ALA A 262 0.50 17.83 -18.48
C ALA A 262 1.01 16.45 -18.92
N ALA A 263 1.81 15.79 -18.09
CA ALA A 263 2.30 14.44 -18.31
C ALA A 263 1.15 13.42 -18.46
N LEU A 264 0.08 13.56 -17.65
CA LEU A 264 -1.12 12.72 -17.78
C LEU A 264 -1.91 13.00 -19.06
N GLN A 265 -1.98 14.26 -19.50
CA GLN A 265 -2.60 14.60 -20.79
C GLN A 265 -1.82 14.00 -21.97
N GLU A 266 -0.50 14.08 -21.94
CA GLU A 266 0.36 13.47 -22.96
C GLU A 266 0.20 11.95 -22.99
N LEU A 267 0.17 11.29 -21.82
CA LEU A 267 -0.10 9.86 -21.70
C LEU A 267 -1.45 9.50 -22.33
N GLY A 268 -2.51 10.23 -21.96
CA GLY A 268 -3.86 10.04 -22.50
C GLY A 268 -3.91 10.18 -24.02
N ALA A 269 -3.30 11.23 -24.57
CA ALA A 269 -3.27 11.49 -26.00
C ALA A 269 -2.59 10.38 -26.81
N ARG A 270 -1.55 9.75 -26.28
CA ARG A 270 -0.84 8.64 -26.95
C ARG A 270 -1.66 7.35 -27.03
N THR A 271 -2.70 7.19 -26.22
CA THR A 271 -3.48 5.94 -26.16
C THR A 271 -4.46 5.74 -27.32
N GLY A 272 -4.88 6.83 -27.97
CA GLY A 272 -5.94 6.83 -28.98
C GLY A 272 -7.35 6.56 -28.45
N TRP A 273 -7.55 6.38 -27.14
CA TRP A 273 -8.88 6.27 -26.53
C TRP A 273 -9.40 7.64 -26.09
N PRO A 274 -10.72 7.90 -26.13
CA PRO A 274 -11.33 9.00 -25.42
C PRO A 274 -10.88 9.02 -23.96
N PHE A 275 -10.41 10.18 -23.49
CA PHE A 275 -9.83 10.29 -22.16
C PHE A 275 -10.21 11.60 -21.46
N ARG A 276 -10.08 11.59 -20.14
CA ARG A 276 -10.13 12.78 -19.30
C ARG A 276 -9.04 12.72 -18.24
N VAL A 277 -8.52 13.90 -17.92
CA VAL A 277 -7.52 14.11 -16.87
C VAL A 277 -8.07 15.11 -15.86
N PHE A 278 -7.87 14.85 -14.58
CA PHE A 278 -8.26 15.76 -13.50
C PHE A 278 -7.39 15.54 -12.27
N GLU A 279 -7.42 16.52 -11.36
CA GLU A 279 -6.72 16.46 -10.08
C GLU A 279 -7.72 16.17 -8.95
N HIS A 280 -7.37 15.22 -8.09
CA HIS A 280 -8.05 14.94 -6.83
C HIS A 280 -7.17 14.04 -5.96
N HIS A 281 -6.51 14.60 -4.93
CA HIS A 281 -5.51 13.87 -4.12
C HIS A 281 -4.42 13.20 -4.98
N GLY A 282 -3.93 13.92 -5.99
CA GLY A 282 -3.07 13.41 -7.05
C GLY A 282 -3.70 13.56 -8.44
N GLY A 283 -3.03 13.04 -9.45
CA GLY A 283 -3.48 13.12 -10.84
C GLY A 283 -4.21 11.86 -11.30
N TRP A 284 -5.28 12.04 -12.06
CA TRP A 284 -6.10 10.96 -12.61
C TRP A 284 -6.12 11.00 -14.12
N LEU A 285 -5.96 9.83 -14.75
CA LEU A 285 -6.21 9.61 -16.18
C LEU A 285 -7.26 8.52 -16.33
N VAL A 286 -8.41 8.87 -16.90
CA VAL A 286 -9.50 7.93 -17.18
C VAL A 286 -9.64 7.77 -18.68
N LEU A 287 -9.50 6.53 -19.15
CA LEU A 287 -9.57 6.11 -20.54
C LEU A 287 -10.84 5.29 -20.74
N ASP A 288 -11.71 5.71 -21.66
CA ASP A 288 -12.93 4.99 -22.01
C ASP A 288 -12.77 4.34 -23.39
N LYS A 289 -13.13 3.06 -23.49
CA LYS A 289 -13.06 2.32 -24.76
C LYS A 289 -14.10 2.88 -25.75
N PRO A 290 -13.71 3.20 -26.99
CA PRO A 290 -14.63 3.65 -28.05
C PRO A 290 -15.75 2.66 -28.35
#